data_AF-A0A4P5VLA6-F1
#
_entry.id   AF-A0A4P5VLA6-F1
#
_cell.length_a   1.000
_cell.length_b   1.000
_cell.length_c   1.000
_cell.angle_alpha   90.00
_cell.angle_beta   90.00
_cell.angle_gamma   90.00
#
_symmetry.space_group_name_H-M   'P 1'
#
loop_
_entity.id
_entity.type
_entity.pdbx_description
1 polymer ?
#
loop_
_entity_poly.entity_id
_entity_poly.type
_entity_poly.pdbx_seq_one_letter_code
_entity_poly.pdbx_strand_id
1 'polypeptide(L)'
;MFASQAFFARLAATAARALLFIYAITIAAQALPLKVFAMDWQISMITVITNSSILPLQGLVLAHLAAYLDPAEPRYEVFCQNLRRWALPATLGFLLFIPLQSYNLVKGIRNYRQNAAKNERTITQTFGDIRNAVERASTTADLQKRLADLNAPGLSPADRTAPLPAIRPTLLAEIQKAEKKAKANIAQQDPEQFWLFSKQMVGSILAAFAFAFAFAAAAKRSAWPESLLVRFIRYLDWLRKFKSTALGQKVDNFKAKEKAQKDLALTQRSLQDHARKEAQLKKQADNEARLREKHIKAMREKAVRDEQNRNKFDKK
;
A
#
# COMPACT_ATOMS: atom_id res chain seq x y z
N MET A 1 -60.38 0.34 -15.96
CA MET A 1 -58.92 0.07 -15.85
C MET A 1 -58.10 1.30 -15.46
N PHE A 2 -58.41 2.50 -15.95
CA PHE A 2 -57.60 3.70 -15.64
C PHE A 2 -57.59 4.12 -14.15
N ALA A 3 -58.68 3.89 -13.41
CA ALA A 3 -58.76 4.29 -12.01
C ALA A 3 -57.77 3.54 -11.08
N SER A 4 -57.50 2.24 -11.36
CA SER A 4 -56.55 1.47 -10.55
C SER A 4 -55.11 1.86 -10.85
N GLN A 5 -54.76 2.17 -12.11
CA GLN A 5 -53.42 2.62 -12.49
C GLN A 5 -53.04 3.95 -11.82
N ALA A 6 -53.94 4.94 -11.84
CA ALA A 6 -53.73 6.23 -11.19
C ALA A 6 -53.54 6.09 -9.66
N PHE A 7 -54.25 5.16 -9.02
CA PHE A 7 -54.06 4.86 -7.60
C PHE A 7 -52.66 4.31 -7.30
N PHE A 8 -52.19 3.33 -8.08
CA PHE A 8 -50.83 2.77 -7.90
C PHE A 8 -49.73 3.81 -8.18
N ALA A 9 -49.90 4.67 -9.18
CA ALA A 9 -48.96 5.75 -9.47
C ALA A 9 -48.83 6.73 -8.27
N ARG A 10 -49.95 7.13 -7.66
CA ARG A 10 -49.97 7.97 -6.45
C ARG A 10 -49.30 7.31 -5.26
N LEU A 11 -49.57 6.02 -5.03
CA LEU A 11 -48.96 5.26 -3.95
C LEU A 11 -47.44 5.18 -4.13
N ALA A 12 -46.97 4.83 -5.34
CA ALA A 12 -45.55 4.75 -5.66
C ALA A 12 -44.84 6.10 -5.49
N ALA A 13 -45.43 7.20 -5.96
CA ALA A 13 -44.90 8.54 -5.79
C ALA A 13 -44.82 8.98 -4.31
N THR A 14 -45.82 8.62 -3.51
CA THR A 14 -45.86 8.93 -2.07
C THR A 14 -44.80 8.12 -1.32
N ALA A 15 -44.70 6.83 -1.60
CA ALA A 15 -43.67 5.95 -1.03
C ALA A 15 -42.26 6.44 -1.40
N ALA A 16 -42.04 6.85 -2.65
CA ALA A 16 -40.77 7.42 -3.09
C ALA A 16 -40.38 8.67 -2.27
N ARG A 17 -41.31 9.59 -2.04
CA ARG A 17 -41.08 10.79 -1.22
C ARG A 17 -40.80 10.44 0.23
N ALA A 18 -41.56 9.51 0.81
CA ALA A 18 -41.37 9.06 2.18
C ALA A 18 -39.97 8.46 2.38
N LEU A 19 -39.51 7.58 1.47
CA LEU A 19 -38.17 6.99 1.52
C LEU A 19 -37.06 8.04 1.44
N LEU A 20 -37.20 9.01 0.53
CA LEU A 20 -36.24 10.11 0.40
C LEU A 20 -36.22 11.01 1.65
N PHE A 21 -37.37 11.25 2.26
CA PHE A 21 -37.50 12.05 3.48
C PHE A 21 -36.86 11.34 4.68
N ILE A 22 -37.11 10.03 4.85
CA ILE A 22 -36.45 9.21 5.87
C ILE A 22 -34.93 9.27 5.70
N TYR A 23 -34.44 9.07 4.48
CA TYR A 23 -33.01 9.17 4.18
C TYR A 23 -32.42 10.53 4.55
N ALA A 24 -33.12 11.63 4.23
CA ALA A 24 -32.69 12.98 4.57
C ALA A 24 -32.61 13.19 6.09
N ILE A 25 -33.59 12.71 6.86
CA ILE A 25 -33.58 12.77 8.32
C ILE A 25 -32.42 11.95 8.89
N THR A 26 -32.19 10.74 8.39
CA THR A 26 -31.08 9.88 8.86
C THR A 26 -29.72 10.55 8.68
N ILE A 27 -29.48 11.18 7.52
CA ILE A 27 -28.24 11.93 7.28
C ILE A 27 -28.15 13.18 8.16
N ALA A 28 -29.24 13.93 8.28
CA ALA A 28 -29.27 15.15 9.09
C ALA A 28 -28.98 14.85 10.58
N ALA A 29 -29.54 13.76 11.10
CA ALA A 29 -29.28 13.30 12.47
C ALA A 29 -27.80 12.94 12.68
N GLN A 30 -27.18 12.24 11.72
CA GLN A 30 -25.77 11.87 11.81
C GLN A 30 -24.81 13.05 11.60
N ALA A 31 -25.24 14.12 10.93
CA ALA A 31 -24.41 15.29 10.68
C ALA A 31 -24.02 16.03 11.95
N LEU A 32 -24.78 15.86 13.04
CA LEU A 32 -24.56 16.55 14.31
C LEU A 32 -23.73 15.67 15.27
N PRO A 33 -22.62 16.18 15.86
CA PRO A 33 -22.03 17.51 15.69
C PRO A 33 -21.25 17.65 14.38
N LEU A 34 -21.33 18.83 13.74
CA LEU A 34 -20.69 19.09 12.45
C LEU A 34 -19.16 19.17 12.61
N LYS A 35 -18.47 18.05 12.41
CA LYS A 35 -17.00 17.94 12.52
C LYS A 35 -16.38 17.48 11.21
N VAL A 36 -16.55 18.27 10.15
CA VAL A 36 -16.19 17.91 8.76
C VAL A 36 -14.73 17.47 8.58
N PHE A 37 -13.83 17.95 9.45
CA PHE A 37 -12.40 17.61 9.41
C PHE A 37 -11.98 16.48 10.35
N ALA A 38 -12.86 16.00 11.24
CA ALA A 38 -12.56 14.89 12.12
C ALA A 38 -12.66 13.57 11.35
N MET A 39 -11.61 12.73 11.44
CA MET A 39 -11.55 11.44 10.75
C MET A 39 -12.72 10.54 11.15
N ASP A 40 -13.03 10.47 12.44
CA ASP A 40 -14.13 9.63 12.95
C ASP A 40 -15.49 10.09 12.42
N TRP A 41 -15.70 11.41 12.33
CA TRP A 41 -16.92 11.99 11.76
C TRP A 41 -17.03 11.65 10.27
N GLN A 42 -15.95 11.79 9.50
CA GLN A 42 -15.96 11.45 8.08
C GLN A 42 -16.27 9.97 7.84
N ILE A 43 -15.62 9.07 8.59
CA ILE A 43 -15.85 7.63 8.48
C ILE A 43 -17.29 7.28 8.85
N SER A 44 -17.78 7.84 9.96
CA SER A 44 -19.15 7.63 10.43
C SER A 44 -20.18 8.13 9.41
N MET A 45 -20.00 9.34 8.90
CA MET A 45 -20.89 9.95 7.90
C MET A 45 -20.90 9.14 6.60
N ILE A 46 -19.73 8.76 6.07
CA ILE A 46 -19.64 7.94 4.86
C ILE A 46 -20.31 6.58 5.07
N THR A 47 -20.13 5.96 6.24
CA THR A 47 -20.76 4.69 6.59
C THR A 47 -22.28 4.81 6.62
N VAL A 48 -22.83 5.85 7.26
CA VAL A 48 -24.27 6.08 7.32
C VAL A 48 -24.84 6.37 5.92
N ILE A 49 -24.19 7.26 5.16
CA ILE A 49 -24.62 7.57 3.80
C ILE A 49 -24.66 6.28 2.96
N THR A 50 -23.59 5.48 2.99
CA THR A 50 -23.46 4.25 2.20
C THR A 50 -24.49 3.19 2.61
N ASN A 51 -24.68 2.96 3.92
CA ASN A 51 -25.64 1.97 4.43
C ASN A 51 -27.10 2.38 4.18
N SER A 52 -27.40 3.67 4.20
CA SER A 52 -28.75 4.20 3.96
C SER A 52 -29.03 4.50 2.48
N SER A 53 -28.06 4.34 1.59
CA SER A 53 -28.19 4.65 0.15
C SER A 53 -29.19 3.80 -0.61
N ILE A 54 -29.60 2.66 -0.06
CA ILE A 54 -30.65 1.84 -0.66
C ILE A 54 -32.00 2.55 -0.69
N LEU A 55 -32.29 3.40 0.31
CA LEU A 55 -33.55 4.15 0.41
C LEU A 55 -33.76 5.12 -0.76
N PRO A 56 -32.82 6.04 -1.08
CA PRO A 56 -32.97 6.92 -2.23
C PRO A 56 -32.95 6.16 -3.56
N LEU A 57 -32.25 5.03 -3.65
CA LEU A 57 -32.27 4.20 -4.85
C LEU A 57 -33.67 3.61 -5.10
N GLN A 58 -34.27 3.00 -4.07
CA GLN A 58 -35.64 2.49 -4.14
C GLN A 58 -36.64 3.61 -4.43
N GLY A 59 -36.48 4.78 -3.80
CA GLY A 59 -37.30 5.95 -4.08
C GLY A 59 -37.20 6.41 -5.54
N LEU A 60 -36.01 6.36 -6.14
CA LEU A 60 -35.80 6.70 -7.55
C LEU A 60 -36.48 5.70 -8.49
N VAL A 61 -36.41 4.40 -8.19
CA VAL A 61 -37.11 3.36 -8.97
C VAL A 61 -38.62 3.54 -8.88
N LEU A 62 -39.16 3.77 -7.68
CA LEU A 62 -40.59 4.01 -7.47
C LEU A 62 -41.08 5.28 -8.16
N ALA A 63 -40.27 6.35 -8.19
CA ALA A 63 -40.59 7.57 -8.92
C ALA A 63 -40.72 7.29 -10.44
N HIS A 64 -39.78 6.54 -11.02
CA HIS A 64 -39.85 6.14 -12.43
C HIS A 64 -41.05 5.25 -12.72
N LEU A 65 -41.38 4.33 -11.80
CA LEU A 65 -42.56 3.48 -11.91
C LEU A 65 -43.85 4.33 -11.87
N ALA A 66 -43.93 5.34 -11.01
CA ALA A 66 -45.08 6.25 -10.95
C ALA A 66 -45.27 7.01 -12.27
N ALA A 67 -44.18 7.56 -12.84
CA ALA A 67 -44.23 8.25 -14.13
C ALA A 67 -44.57 7.31 -15.31
N TYR A 68 -44.19 6.03 -15.22
CA TYR A 68 -44.54 5.03 -16.22
C TYR A 68 -46.02 4.59 -16.12
N LEU A 69 -46.57 4.48 -14.91
CA LEU A 69 -47.95 4.06 -14.68
C LEU A 69 -48.98 5.13 -15.07
N ASP A 70 -48.65 6.41 -14.92
CA ASP A 70 -49.54 7.52 -15.26
C ASP A 70 -48.79 8.63 -16.02
N PRO A 71 -48.57 8.46 -17.34
CA PRO A 71 -47.84 9.42 -18.16
C PRO A 71 -48.63 10.72 -18.43
N ALA A 72 -49.93 10.74 -18.12
CA ALA A 72 -50.77 11.93 -18.32
C ALA A 72 -50.54 13.00 -17.24
N GLU A 73 -50.01 12.61 -16.07
CA GLU A 73 -49.79 13.51 -14.94
C GLU A 73 -48.37 14.13 -14.98
N PRO A 74 -48.22 15.42 -15.35
CA PRO A 74 -46.91 16.05 -15.54
C PRO A 74 -46.10 16.16 -14.24
N ARG A 75 -46.75 16.11 -13.08
CA ARG A 75 -46.07 16.20 -11.77
C ARG A 75 -45.11 15.04 -11.52
N TYR A 76 -45.41 13.83 -12.01
CA TYR A 76 -44.53 12.67 -11.83
C TYR A 76 -43.27 12.76 -12.68
N GLU A 77 -43.42 13.27 -13.90
CA GLU A 77 -42.28 13.50 -14.80
C GLU A 77 -41.36 14.61 -14.25
N VAL A 78 -41.92 15.73 -13.77
CA VAL A 78 -41.13 16.80 -13.12
C VAL A 78 -40.40 16.27 -11.89
N PHE A 79 -41.06 15.45 -11.07
CA PHE A 79 -40.43 14.82 -9.90
C PHE A 79 -39.26 13.90 -10.31
N CYS A 80 -39.45 13.06 -11.33
CA CYS A 80 -38.39 12.21 -11.88
C CYS A 80 -37.22 13.04 -12.41
N GLN A 81 -37.49 14.10 -13.16
CA GLN A 81 -36.45 15.00 -13.68
C GLN A 81 -35.64 15.66 -12.57
N ASN A 82 -36.29 16.09 -11.49
CA ASN A 82 -35.61 16.62 -10.32
C ASN A 82 -34.71 15.57 -9.66
N LEU A 83 -35.20 14.33 -9.48
CA LEU A 83 -34.37 13.24 -8.94
C LEU A 83 -33.19 12.89 -9.83
N ARG A 84 -33.36 12.90 -11.15
CA ARG A 84 -32.26 12.70 -12.12
C ARG A 84 -31.19 13.78 -12.01
N ARG A 85 -31.60 15.04 -11.75
CA ARG A 85 -30.66 16.15 -11.50
C ARG A 85 -29.86 15.93 -10.21
N TRP A 86 -30.48 15.41 -9.15
CA TRP A 86 -29.82 15.08 -7.88
C TRP A 86 -28.98 13.79 -7.94
N ALA A 87 -29.28 12.87 -8.85
CA ALA A 87 -28.48 11.66 -9.06
C ALA A 87 -27.05 12.00 -9.51
N LEU A 88 -26.86 13.09 -10.27
CA LEU A 88 -25.53 13.54 -10.71
C LEU A 88 -24.58 13.91 -9.55
N PRO A 89 -24.93 14.84 -8.63
CA PRO A 89 -24.10 15.13 -7.49
C PRO A 89 -23.97 13.93 -6.54
N ALA A 90 -24.99 13.06 -6.45
CA ALA A 90 -24.88 11.81 -5.68
C ALA A 90 -23.78 10.90 -6.26
N THR A 91 -23.78 10.66 -7.57
CA THR A 91 -22.71 9.90 -8.25
C THR A 91 -21.34 10.51 -7.98
N LEU A 92 -21.20 11.83 -8.12
CA LEU A 92 -19.93 12.51 -7.86
C LEU A 92 -19.52 12.39 -6.39
N GLY A 93 -20.47 12.48 -5.45
CA GLY A 93 -20.24 12.30 -4.02
C GLY A 93 -19.70 10.90 -3.69
N PHE A 94 -20.37 9.85 -4.18
CA PHE A 94 -19.89 8.47 -3.99
C PHE A 94 -18.53 8.23 -4.65
N LEU A 95 -18.29 8.81 -5.83
CA LEU A 95 -17.00 8.70 -6.50
C LEU A 95 -15.90 9.41 -5.69
N LEU A 96 -16.21 10.54 -5.05
CA LEU A 96 -15.31 11.28 -4.17
C LEU A 96 -15.05 10.55 -2.84
N PHE A 97 -15.98 9.72 -2.38
CA PHE A 97 -15.76 8.91 -1.18
C PHE A 97 -14.66 7.87 -1.36
N ILE A 98 -14.41 7.38 -2.57
CA ILE A 98 -13.36 6.38 -2.83
C ILE A 98 -11.97 6.90 -2.46
N PRO A 99 -11.47 8.04 -3.00
CA PRO A 99 -10.16 8.57 -2.62
C PRO A 99 -10.12 8.99 -1.15
N LEU A 100 -11.23 9.50 -0.60
CA LEU A 100 -11.30 9.92 0.80
C LEU A 100 -11.18 8.73 1.77
N GLN A 101 -11.92 7.65 1.52
CA GLN A 101 -11.82 6.41 2.29
C GLN A 101 -10.43 5.76 2.12
N SER A 102 -9.87 5.79 0.90
CA SER A 102 -8.52 5.27 0.64
C SER A 102 -7.45 6.04 1.44
N TYR A 103 -7.56 7.37 1.49
CA TYR A 103 -6.68 8.21 2.30
C TYR A 103 -6.81 7.87 3.80
N ASN A 104 -8.04 7.76 4.30
CA ASN A 104 -8.32 7.42 5.70
C ASN A 104 -7.84 6.01 6.06
N LEU A 105 -7.91 5.04 5.14
CA LEU A 105 -7.37 3.69 5.34
C LEU A 105 -5.84 3.73 5.50
N VAL A 106 -5.13 4.44 4.62
CA VAL A 106 -3.66 4.58 4.70
C VAL A 106 -3.26 5.32 5.98
N LYS A 107 -3.98 6.37 6.35
CA LYS A 107 -3.74 7.10 7.60
C LYS A 107 -4.02 6.22 8.82
N GLY A 108 -5.09 5.44 8.79
CA GLY A 108 -5.43 4.46 9.83
C GLY A 108 -4.32 3.43 10.03
N ILE A 109 -3.78 2.87 8.95
CA ILE A 109 -2.62 1.94 8.99
C ILE A 109 -1.41 2.59 9.66
N ARG A 110 -1.09 3.85 9.29
CA ARG A 110 0.03 4.58 9.86
C ARG A 110 -0.18 4.86 11.35
N ASN A 111 -1.34 5.36 11.73
CA ASN A 111 -1.69 5.65 13.12
C ASN A 111 -1.64 4.38 13.98
N TYR A 112 -2.17 3.27 13.47
CA TYR A 112 -2.11 1.97 14.13
C TYR A 112 -0.67 1.52 14.39
N ARG A 113 0.21 1.58 13.37
CA ARG A 113 1.63 1.24 13.53
C ARG A 113 2.35 2.17 14.50
N GLN A 114 2.04 3.46 14.47
CA GLN A 114 2.61 4.44 15.39
C GLN A 114 2.16 4.20 16.83
N ASN A 115 0.89 3.87 17.04
CA ASN A 115 0.35 3.53 18.36
C ASN A 115 0.95 2.22 18.88
N ALA A 116 1.07 1.19 18.06
CA ALA A 116 1.73 -0.06 18.43
C ALA A 116 3.19 0.17 18.84
N ALA A 117 3.95 0.94 18.05
CA ALA A 117 5.34 1.28 18.37
C ALA A 117 5.45 2.15 19.63
N LYS A 118 4.51 3.09 19.84
CA LYS A 118 4.45 3.91 21.06
C LYS A 118 4.17 3.03 22.28
N ASN A 119 3.20 2.14 22.20
CA ASN A 119 2.85 1.21 23.27
C ASN A 119 4.04 0.29 23.59
N GLU A 120 4.71 -0.27 22.58
CA GLU A 120 5.90 -1.10 22.78
C GLU A 120 7.04 -0.34 23.49
N ARG A 121 7.28 0.91 23.09
CA ARG A 121 8.27 1.78 23.75
C ARG A 121 7.89 2.07 25.20
N THR A 122 6.63 2.43 25.46
CA THR A 122 6.14 2.67 26.82
C THR A 122 6.31 1.43 27.68
N ILE A 123 5.91 0.25 27.20
CA ILE A 123 6.10 -1.01 27.93
C ILE A 123 7.59 -1.27 28.19
N THR A 124 8.44 -1.18 27.17
CA THR A 124 9.88 -1.42 27.32
C THR A 124 10.52 -0.47 28.32
N GLN A 125 10.13 0.81 28.29
CA GLN A 125 10.59 1.82 29.24
C GLN A 125 10.12 1.50 30.66
N THR A 126 8.83 1.24 30.87
CA THR A 126 8.28 0.90 32.19
C THR A 126 8.95 -0.34 32.78
N PHE A 127 9.12 -1.42 32.02
CA PHE A 127 9.82 -2.61 32.51
C PHE A 127 11.31 -2.38 32.73
N GLY A 128 11.95 -1.50 31.94
CA GLY A 128 13.32 -1.06 32.16
C GLY A 128 13.49 -0.29 33.47
N ASP A 129 12.57 0.62 33.77
CA ASP A 129 12.57 1.40 35.02
C ASP A 129 12.35 0.50 36.24
N ILE A 130 11.46 -0.49 36.15
CA ILE A 130 11.24 -1.50 37.21
C ILE A 130 12.50 -2.35 37.42
N ARG A 131 13.16 -2.80 36.33
CA ARG A 131 14.42 -3.56 36.40
C ARG A 131 15.51 -2.75 37.09
N ASN A 132 15.68 -1.49 36.69
CA ASN A 132 16.65 -0.58 37.30
C ASN A 132 16.36 -0.34 38.80
N ALA A 133 15.08 -0.27 39.20
CA ALA A 133 14.69 -0.15 40.60
C ALA A 133 15.06 -1.40 41.42
N VAL A 134 14.86 -2.59 40.86
CA VAL A 134 15.23 -3.88 41.51
C VAL A 134 16.74 -4.04 41.66
N GLU A 135 17.51 -3.63 40.65
CA GLU A 135 18.98 -3.73 40.67
C GLU A 135 19.62 -2.74 41.65
N ARG A 136 19.09 -1.52 41.73
CA ARG A 136 19.66 -0.43 42.55
C ARG A 136 19.19 -0.44 44.01
N ALA A 137 18.10 -1.15 44.34
CA ALA A 137 17.61 -1.20 45.71
C ALA A 137 18.63 -1.88 46.64
N SER A 138 18.91 -1.24 47.79
CA SER A 138 19.82 -1.77 48.81
C SER A 138 19.11 -2.62 49.86
N THR A 139 17.81 -2.38 50.10
CA THR A 139 16.99 -3.07 51.10
C THR A 139 15.61 -3.40 50.53
N THR A 140 14.88 -4.34 51.15
CA THR A 140 13.51 -4.70 50.76
C THR A 140 12.53 -3.54 50.92
N ALA A 141 12.70 -2.71 51.96
CA ALA A 141 11.91 -1.50 52.17
C ALA A 141 12.17 -0.43 51.09
N ASP A 142 13.44 -0.23 50.70
CA ASP A 142 13.79 0.67 49.59
C ASP A 142 13.21 0.18 48.26
N LEU A 143 13.27 -1.14 48.01
CA LEU A 143 12.65 -1.74 46.83
C LEU A 143 11.14 -1.50 46.80
N GLN A 144 10.43 -1.75 47.91
CA GLN A 144 8.99 -1.55 47.99
C GLN A 144 8.61 -0.08 47.73
N LYS A 145 9.37 0.87 48.27
CA LYS A 145 9.17 2.30 48.02
C LYS A 145 9.34 2.64 46.54
N ARG A 146 10.44 2.20 45.91
CA ARG A 146 10.71 2.44 44.48
C ARG A 146 9.66 1.82 43.56
N LEU A 147 9.16 0.63 43.88
CA LEU A 147 8.09 -0.02 43.13
C LEU A 147 6.77 0.74 43.27
N ALA A 148 6.45 1.24 44.47
CA ALA A 148 5.28 2.07 44.71
C ALA A 148 5.36 3.40 43.93
N ASP A 149 6.54 4.04 43.89
CA ASP A 149 6.77 5.27 43.12
C ASP A 149 6.55 5.07 41.61
N LEU A 150 6.80 3.86 41.10
CA LEU A 150 6.57 3.47 39.70
C LEU A 150 5.15 2.94 39.43
N ASN A 151 4.25 2.94 40.42
CA ASN A 151 2.94 2.27 40.36
C ASN A 151 3.04 0.78 39.94
N ALA A 152 4.17 0.14 40.24
CA ALA A 152 4.37 -1.28 39.96
C ALA A 152 3.69 -2.14 41.03
N PRO A 153 3.32 -3.39 40.71
CA PRO A 153 2.83 -4.34 41.72
C PRO A 153 3.86 -4.47 42.85
N GLY A 154 3.39 -4.31 44.09
CA GLY A 154 4.25 -4.44 45.27
C GLY A 154 4.71 -5.89 45.49
N LEU A 155 5.74 -6.06 46.32
CA LEU A 155 6.25 -7.37 46.73
C LEU A 155 5.16 -8.18 47.45
N SER A 156 5.12 -9.48 47.16
CA SER A 156 4.25 -10.42 47.87
C SER A 156 4.60 -10.45 49.37
N PRO A 157 3.67 -10.82 50.27
CA PRO A 157 3.97 -10.92 51.69
C PRO A 157 5.13 -11.86 52.02
N ALA A 158 5.31 -12.93 51.23
CA ALA A 158 6.40 -13.89 51.39
C ALA A 158 7.77 -13.32 50.98
N ASP A 159 7.81 -12.50 49.94
CA ASP A 159 9.07 -11.89 49.46
C ASP A 159 9.56 -10.75 50.37
N ARG A 160 8.68 -10.20 51.22
CA ARG A 160 9.04 -9.11 52.15
C ARG A 160 9.92 -9.58 53.31
N THR A 161 9.82 -10.85 53.71
CA THR A 161 10.58 -11.41 54.83
C THR A 161 11.90 -12.04 54.38
N ALA A 162 12.07 -12.31 53.08
CA ALA A 162 13.27 -12.90 52.52
C ALA A 162 14.39 -11.86 52.29
N PRO A 163 15.68 -12.26 52.40
CA PRO A 163 16.80 -11.35 52.14
C PRO A 163 16.86 -10.97 50.65
N LEU A 164 17.05 -9.67 50.37
CA LEU A 164 17.05 -9.10 49.02
C LEU A 164 17.92 -9.85 47.99
N PRO A 165 19.16 -10.32 48.31
CA PRO A 165 19.99 -11.05 47.37
C PRO A 165 19.37 -12.37 46.87
N ALA A 166 18.54 -13.02 47.69
CA ALA A 166 17.90 -14.29 47.34
C ALA A 166 16.69 -14.08 46.40
N ILE A 167 15.92 -13.01 46.60
CA ILE A 167 14.71 -12.73 45.81
C ILE A 167 14.99 -12.00 44.49
N ARG A 168 16.08 -11.24 44.40
CA ARG A 168 16.44 -10.45 43.22
C ARG A 168 16.43 -11.25 41.90
N PRO A 169 17.08 -12.41 41.77
CA PRO A 169 17.08 -13.17 40.51
C PRO A 169 15.66 -13.64 40.13
N THR A 170 14.85 -14.05 41.11
CA THR A 170 13.45 -14.46 40.88
C THR A 170 12.61 -13.29 40.37
N LEU A 171 12.70 -12.12 41.01
CA LEU A 171 12.00 -10.91 40.57
C LEU A 171 12.41 -10.49 39.16
N LEU A 172 13.70 -10.51 38.84
CA LEU A 172 14.19 -10.18 37.51
C LEU A 172 13.68 -11.15 36.44
N ALA A 173 13.62 -12.45 36.75
CA ALA A 173 13.06 -13.46 35.86
C ALA A 173 11.54 -13.26 35.65
N GLU A 174 10.80 -12.93 36.71
CA GLU A 174 9.36 -12.63 36.63
C GLU A 174 9.08 -11.36 35.82
N ILE A 175 9.86 -10.29 36.03
CA ILE A 175 9.80 -9.06 35.24
C ILE A 175 10.05 -9.36 33.77
N GLN A 176 11.06 -10.17 33.45
CA GLN A 176 11.35 -10.55 32.07
C GLN A 176 10.20 -11.37 31.44
N LYS A 177 9.60 -12.28 32.21
CA LYS A 177 8.45 -13.08 31.76
C LYS A 177 7.21 -12.19 31.55
N ALA A 178 6.96 -11.25 32.45
CA ALA A 178 5.88 -10.28 32.36
C ALA A 178 6.08 -9.35 31.16
N GLU A 179 7.31 -8.85 30.93
CA GLU A 179 7.65 -8.03 29.77
C GLU A 179 7.39 -8.79 28.46
N LYS A 180 7.86 -10.04 28.36
CA LYS A 180 7.61 -10.90 27.19
C LYS A 180 6.12 -11.14 26.96
N LYS A 181 5.35 -11.40 28.03
CA LYS A 181 3.89 -11.58 27.94
C LYS A 181 3.19 -10.29 27.52
N ALA A 182 3.59 -9.14 28.06
CA ALA A 182 3.01 -7.85 27.70
C ALA A 182 3.30 -7.49 26.23
N LYS A 183 4.53 -7.71 25.75
CA LYS A 183 4.90 -7.54 24.34
C LYS A 183 4.13 -8.51 23.43
N ALA A 184 3.96 -9.77 23.84
CA ALA A 184 3.16 -10.74 23.11
C ALA A 184 1.68 -10.33 23.04
N ASN A 185 1.12 -9.78 24.13
CA ASN A 185 -0.26 -9.29 24.15
C ASN A 185 -0.48 -8.11 23.20
N ILE A 186 0.46 -7.14 23.12
CA ILE A 186 0.40 -6.07 22.11
C ILE A 186 0.41 -6.65 20.69
N ALA A 187 1.27 -7.64 20.44
CA ALA A 187 1.34 -8.27 19.12
C ALA A 187 0.05 -9.03 18.74
N GLN A 188 -0.70 -9.53 19.72
CA GLN A 188 -1.91 -10.34 19.52
C GLN A 188 -3.23 -9.55 19.56
N GLN A 189 -3.34 -8.47 20.35
CA GLN A 189 -4.62 -7.78 20.56
C GLN A 189 -5.14 -7.01 19.34
N ASP A 190 -4.29 -6.78 18.36
CA ASP A 190 -4.46 -5.69 17.40
C ASP A 190 -4.64 -6.13 15.92
N PRO A 191 -4.18 -7.31 15.42
CA PRO A 191 -4.35 -7.67 14.01
C PRO A 191 -5.81 -7.93 13.62
N GLU A 192 -6.61 -8.54 14.50
CA GLU A 192 -7.99 -8.94 14.18
C GLU A 192 -8.90 -7.72 14.07
N GLN A 193 -8.81 -6.79 15.02
CA GLN A 193 -9.58 -5.54 14.97
C GLN A 193 -9.19 -4.70 13.75
N PHE A 194 -7.89 -4.60 13.47
CA PHE A 194 -7.40 -3.92 12.28
C PHE A 194 -7.87 -4.59 10.99
N TRP A 195 -7.91 -5.92 10.94
CA TRP A 195 -8.41 -6.69 9.81
C TRP A 195 -9.91 -6.48 9.60
N LEU A 196 -10.71 -6.53 10.67
CA LEU A 196 -12.15 -6.27 10.62
C LEU A 196 -12.44 -4.85 10.12
N PHE A 197 -11.72 -3.86 10.66
CA PHE A 197 -11.77 -2.48 10.19
C PHE A 197 -11.41 -2.35 8.70
N SER A 198 -10.34 -3.01 8.27
CA SER A 198 -9.90 -3.00 6.87
C SER A 198 -10.94 -3.63 5.95
N LYS A 199 -11.52 -4.77 6.35
CA LYS A 199 -12.58 -5.46 5.60
C LYS A 199 -13.82 -4.58 5.48
N GLN A 200 -14.22 -3.92 6.57
CA GLN A 200 -15.35 -2.98 6.56
C GLN A 200 -15.08 -1.79 5.63
N MET A 201 -13.89 -1.22 5.66
CA MET A 201 -13.49 -0.12 4.75
C MET A 201 -13.51 -0.54 3.28
N VAL A 202 -12.94 -1.71 2.96
CA VAL A 202 -12.98 -2.23 1.58
C VAL A 202 -14.41 -2.49 1.13
N GLY A 203 -15.25 -3.09 1.99
CA GLY A 203 -16.67 -3.29 1.72
C GLY A 203 -17.41 -1.98 1.45
N SER A 204 -17.12 -0.94 2.24
CA SER A 204 -17.68 0.41 2.06
C SER A 204 -17.23 1.07 0.75
N ILE A 205 -15.95 0.92 0.36
CA ILE A 205 -15.44 1.41 -0.93
C ILE A 205 -16.16 0.73 -2.11
N LEU A 206 -16.32 -0.60 -2.04
CA LEU A 206 -17.02 -1.37 -3.07
C LEU A 206 -18.50 -0.99 -3.15
N ALA A 207 -19.15 -0.81 -2.00
CA ALA A 207 -20.54 -0.34 -1.94
C ALA A 207 -20.68 1.07 -2.51
N ALA A 208 -19.79 2.00 -2.16
CA ALA A 208 -19.77 3.35 -2.73
C ALA A 208 -19.60 3.32 -4.26
N PHE A 209 -18.73 2.45 -4.78
CA PHE A 209 -18.60 2.25 -6.22
C PHE A 209 -19.91 1.73 -6.84
N ALA A 210 -20.52 0.69 -6.27
CA ALA A 210 -21.80 0.17 -6.76
C ALA A 210 -22.91 1.24 -6.77
N PHE A 211 -23.03 2.04 -5.70
CA PHE A 211 -24.00 3.13 -5.64
C PHE A 211 -23.67 4.25 -6.63
N ALA A 212 -22.40 4.60 -6.81
CA ALA A 212 -22.00 5.58 -7.83
C ALA A 212 -22.49 5.15 -9.23
N PHE A 213 -22.32 3.87 -9.58
CA PHE A 213 -22.82 3.30 -10.84
C PHE A 213 -24.34 3.32 -10.92
N ALA A 214 -25.03 2.93 -9.84
CA ALA A 214 -26.48 2.89 -9.80
C ALA A 214 -27.10 4.30 -9.98
N PHE A 215 -26.58 5.31 -9.30
CA PHE A 215 -26.98 6.70 -9.51
C PHE A 215 -26.54 7.25 -10.87
N ALA A 216 -25.39 6.82 -11.40
CA ALA A 216 -24.93 7.24 -12.73
C ALA A 216 -25.82 6.70 -13.85
N ALA A 217 -26.36 5.49 -13.69
CA ALA A 217 -27.33 4.89 -14.60
C ALA A 217 -28.66 5.68 -14.59
N ALA A 218 -29.06 6.16 -13.41
CA ALA A 218 -30.24 6.99 -13.25
C ALA A 218 -30.06 8.45 -13.71
N ALA A 219 -28.82 8.97 -13.71
CA ALA A 219 -28.51 10.33 -14.14
C ALA A 219 -28.62 10.47 -15.67
N LYS A 220 -29.81 10.87 -16.16
CA LYS A 220 -29.99 11.38 -17.53
C LYS A 220 -30.03 12.90 -17.51
N ARG A 221 -29.13 13.54 -18.26
CA ARG A 221 -29.12 14.99 -18.46
C ARG A 221 -29.98 15.29 -19.69
N SER A 222 -30.97 16.17 -19.56
CA SER A 222 -31.92 16.52 -20.63
C SER A 222 -31.27 16.94 -21.97
N ALA A 223 -30.02 17.40 -21.97
CA ALA A 223 -29.29 17.80 -23.17
C ALA A 223 -28.57 16.65 -23.92
N TRP A 224 -28.56 15.43 -23.38
CA TRP A 224 -27.80 14.30 -23.96
C TRP A 224 -28.70 13.05 -24.01
N PRO A 225 -28.83 12.38 -25.17
CA PRO A 225 -29.66 11.19 -25.29
C PRO A 225 -29.08 9.97 -24.54
N GLU A 226 -27.76 9.95 -24.30
CA GLU A 226 -27.05 8.87 -23.63
C GLU A 226 -27.03 9.04 -22.09
N SER A 227 -27.08 7.93 -21.34
CA SER A 227 -26.85 7.96 -19.89
C SER A 227 -25.37 8.23 -19.57
N LEU A 228 -25.11 8.77 -18.37
CA LEU A 228 -23.75 9.08 -17.93
C LEU A 228 -22.87 7.82 -17.87
N LEU A 229 -23.46 6.68 -17.53
CA LEU A 229 -22.79 5.37 -17.51
C LEU A 229 -22.26 4.99 -18.90
N VAL A 230 -23.06 5.11 -19.96
CA VAL A 230 -22.61 4.79 -21.33
C VAL A 230 -21.41 5.66 -21.73
N ARG A 231 -21.48 6.95 -21.38
CA ARG A 231 -20.38 7.88 -21.61
C ARG A 231 -19.13 7.53 -20.80
N PHE A 232 -19.30 7.10 -19.56
CA PHE A 232 -18.20 6.69 -18.69
C PHE A 232 -17.53 5.40 -19.20
N ILE A 233 -18.30 4.40 -19.64
CA ILE A 233 -17.76 3.20 -20.28
C ILE A 233 -16.94 3.58 -21.51
N ARG A 234 -17.47 4.46 -22.38
CA ARG A 234 -16.73 4.95 -23.56
C ARG A 234 -15.42 5.66 -23.18
N TYR A 235 -15.44 6.43 -22.09
CA TYR A 235 -14.24 7.07 -21.56
C TYR A 235 -13.23 6.07 -20.98
N LEU A 236 -13.69 5.03 -20.27
CA LEU A 236 -12.85 3.96 -19.77
C LEU A 236 -12.20 3.16 -20.90
N ASP A 237 -12.95 2.85 -21.96
CA ASP A 237 -12.42 2.19 -23.14
C ASP A 237 -11.35 3.04 -23.83
N TRP A 238 -11.58 4.35 -23.93
CA TRP A 238 -10.57 5.29 -24.44
C TRP A 238 -9.31 5.28 -23.55
N LEU A 239 -9.46 5.34 -22.23
CA LEU A 239 -8.33 5.27 -21.27
C LEU A 239 -7.58 3.94 -21.36
N ARG A 240 -8.28 2.82 -21.53
CA ARG A 240 -7.68 1.50 -21.67
C ARG A 240 -6.86 1.42 -22.95
N LYS A 241 -7.41 1.89 -24.06
CA LYS A 241 -6.69 2.01 -25.35
C LYS A 241 -5.49 2.94 -25.25
N PHE A 242 -5.62 4.06 -24.54
CA PHE A 242 -4.53 5.02 -24.33
C PHE A 242 -3.40 4.42 -23.48
N LYS A 243 -3.74 3.73 -22.39
CA LYS A 243 -2.73 3.04 -21.56
C LYS A 243 -2.05 1.91 -22.34
N SER A 244 -2.76 1.14 -23.16
CA SER A 244 -2.13 0.08 -23.95
C SER A 244 -1.19 0.62 -25.02
N THR A 245 -1.48 1.77 -25.62
CA THR A 245 -0.53 2.44 -26.55
C THR A 245 0.66 3.04 -25.81
N ALA A 246 0.44 3.79 -24.73
CA ALA A 246 1.51 4.48 -24.00
C ALA A 246 2.44 3.51 -23.25
N LEU A 247 1.90 2.46 -22.63
CA LEU A 247 2.70 1.42 -21.97
C LEU A 247 3.36 0.49 -22.99
N GLY A 248 2.67 0.17 -24.09
CA GLY A 248 3.25 -0.60 -25.20
C GLY A 248 4.52 0.08 -25.72
N GLN A 249 4.43 1.37 -26.03
CA GLN A 249 5.56 2.15 -26.52
C GLN A 249 6.73 2.23 -25.52
N LYS A 250 6.46 2.29 -24.21
CA LYS A 250 7.51 2.24 -23.17
C LYS A 250 8.18 0.87 -23.08
N VAL A 251 7.42 -0.21 -23.15
CA VAL A 251 7.96 -1.58 -23.11
C VAL A 251 8.82 -1.84 -24.35
N ASP A 252 8.38 -1.39 -25.53
CA ASP A 252 9.14 -1.53 -26.77
C ASP A 252 10.43 -0.71 -26.72
N ASN A 253 10.40 0.51 -26.20
CA ASN A 253 11.59 1.32 -25.99
C ASN A 253 12.56 0.69 -24.97
N PHE A 254 12.05 0.02 -23.93
CA PHE A 254 12.89 -0.68 -22.95
C PHE A 254 13.58 -1.89 -23.57
N LYS A 255 12.84 -2.71 -24.34
CA LYS A 255 13.40 -3.84 -25.09
C LYS A 255 14.43 -3.40 -26.13
N ALA A 256 14.17 -2.28 -26.82
CA ALA A 256 15.11 -1.71 -27.78
C ALA A 256 16.41 -1.26 -27.09
N LYS A 257 16.32 -0.62 -25.92
CA LYS A 257 17.49 -0.24 -25.11
C LYS A 257 18.27 -1.45 -24.60
N GLU A 258 17.57 -2.48 -24.12
CA GLU A 258 18.20 -3.72 -23.66
C GLU A 258 18.95 -4.43 -24.80
N LYS A 259 18.35 -4.47 -26.00
CA LYS A 259 18.99 -5.02 -27.20
C LYS A 259 20.22 -4.20 -27.58
N ALA A 260 20.12 -2.87 -27.63
CA ALA A 260 21.25 -2.00 -27.93
C ALA A 260 22.41 -2.15 -26.91
N GLN A 261 22.09 -2.38 -25.64
CA GLN A 261 23.10 -2.61 -24.60
C GLN A 261 23.79 -3.97 -24.76
N LYS A 262 23.05 -5.01 -25.16
CA LYS A 262 23.60 -6.34 -25.47
C LYS A 262 24.51 -6.28 -26.70
N ASP A 263 24.10 -5.57 -27.75
CA ASP A 263 24.89 -5.40 -28.97
C ASP A 263 26.18 -4.61 -28.70
N LEU A 264 26.12 -3.58 -27.86
CA LEU A 264 27.30 -2.83 -27.40
C LEU A 264 28.26 -3.72 -26.61
N ALA A 265 27.75 -4.56 -25.70
CA ALA A 265 28.56 -5.48 -24.91
C ALA A 265 29.23 -6.56 -25.79
N LEU A 266 28.55 -7.06 -26.82
CA LEU A 266 29.12 -7.98 -27.80
C LEU A 266 30.25 -7.32 -28.60
N THR A 267 30.05 -6.06 -29.01
CA THR A 267 31.06 -5.28 -29.74
C THR A 267 32.29 -5.00 -28.87
N GLN A 268 32.11 -4.72 -27.58
CA GLN A 268 33.25 -4.54 -26.66
C GLN A 268 34.03 -5.84 -26.45
N ARG A 269 33.34 -6.99 -26.37
CA ARG A 269 34.00 -8.30 -26.25
C ARG A 269 34.81 -8.63 -27.50
N SER A 270 34.27 -8.42 -28.70
CA SER A 270 35.02 -8.69 -29.93
C SER A 270 36.27 -7.81 -30.04
N LEU A 271 36.19 -6.52 -29.67
CA LEU A 271 37.36 -5.63 -29.62
C LEU A 271 38.42 -6.10 -28.61
N GLN A 272 38.01 -6.57 -27.43
CA GLN A 272 38.95 -7.11 -26.45
C GLN A 272 39.63 -8.40 -26.96
N ASP A 273 38.89 -9.26 -27.65
CA ASP A 273 39.44 -10.48 -28.22
C ASP A 273 40.44 -10.17 -29.35
N HIS A 274 40.16 -9.16 -30.18
CA HIS A 274 41.12 -8.67 -31.17
C HIS A 274 42.40 -8.13 -30.52
N ALA A 275 42.29 -7.28 -29.49
CA ALA A 275 43.44 -6.75 -28.76
C ALA A 275 44.27 -7.87 -28.08
N ARG A 276 43.61 -8.91 -27.55
CA ARG A 276 44.30 -10.09 -26.98
C ARG A 276 45.07 -10.86 -28.04
N LYS A 277 44.48 -11.07 -29.22
CA LYS A 277 45.16 -11.74 -30.35
C LYS A 277 46.38 -10.95 -30.81
N GLU A 278 46.27 -9.63 -30.95
CA GLU A 278 47.41 -8.77 -31.30
C GLU A 278 48.53 -8.84 -30.26
N ALA A 279 48.19 -8.80 -28.97
CA ALA A 279 49.17 -8.94 -27.90
C ALA A 279 49.86 -10.31 -27.90
N GLN A 280 49.14 -11.38 -28.23
CA GLN A 280 49.72 -12.72 -28.39
C GLN A 280 50.66 -12.80 -29.58
N LEU A 281 50.27 -12.25 -30.73
CA LEU A 281 51.12 -12.20 -31.94
C LEU A 281 52.40 -11.41 -31.67
N LYS A 282 52.32 -10.29 -30.95
CA LYS A 282 53.50 -9.51 -30.55
C LYS A 282 54.44 -10.30 -29.64
N LYS A 283 53.91 -11.02 -28.65
CA LYS A 283 54.71 -11.91 -27.79
C LYS A 283 55.37 -13.05 -28.58
N GLN A 284 54.68 -13.61 -29.58
CA GLN A 284 55.26 -14.62 -30.46
C GLN A 284 56.40 -14.03 -31.29
N ALA A 285 56.21 -12.87 -31.90
CA ALA A 285 57.24 -12.16 -32.65
C ALA A 285 58.48 -11.82 -31.78
N ASP A 286 58.28 -11.34 -30.55
CA ASP A 286 59.37 -11.05 -29.62
C ASP A 286 60.15 -12.31 -29.20
N ASN A 287 59.44 -13.43 -28.98
CA ASN A 287 60.06 -14.72 -28.67
C ASN A 287 60.86 -15.26 -29.86
N GLU A 288 60.33 -15.16 -31.08
CA GLU A 288 61.05 -15.52 -32.30
C GLU A 288 62.30 -14.66 -32.50
N ALA A 289 62.22 -13.35 -32.26
CA ALA A 289 63.37 -12.46 -32.33
C ALA A 289 64.46 -12.85 -31.32
N ARG A 290 64.09 -13.16 -30.07
CA ARG A 290 65.02 -13.64 -29.03
C ARG A 290 65.66 -14.99 -29.39
N LEU A 291 64.89 -15.90 -29.99
CA LEU A 291 65.42 -17.19 -30.45
C LEU A 291 66.43 -17.00 -31.59
N ARG A 292 66.13 -16.10 -32.55
CA ARG A 292 67.06 -15.74 -33.62
C ARG A 292 68.35 -15.13 -33.07
N GLU A 293 68.25 -14.20 -32.11
CA GLU A 293 69.41 -13.57 -31.48
C GLU A 293 70.28 -14.60 -30.74
N LYS A 294 69.67 -15.50 -29.96
CA LYS A 294 70.38 -16.62 -29.31
C LYS A 294 71.10 -17.51 -30.33
N HIS A 295 70.45 -17.82 -31.45
CA HIS A 295 71.05 -18.66 -32.49
C HIS A 295 72.25 -17.96 -33.16
N ILE A 296 72.13 -16.67 -33.47
CA ILE A 296 73.23 -15.86 -34.03
C ILE A 296 74.40 -15.80 -33.04
N LYS A 297 74.13 -15.61 -31.74
CA LYS A 297 75.17 -15.59 -30.71
C LYS A 297 75.89 -16.93 -30.59
N ALA A 298 75.16 -18.04 -30.58
CA ALA A 298 75.74 -19.38 -30.55
C ALA A 298 76.60 -19.67 -31.79
N MET A 299 76.17 -19.22 -32.97
CA MET A 299 76.96 -19.33 -34.21
C MET A 299 78.26 -18.53 -34.13
N ARG A 300 78.22 -17.30 -33.58
CA ARG A 300 79.43 -16.48 -33.35
C ARG A 300 80.39 -17.13 -32.35
N GLU A 301 79.89 -17.61 -31.21
CA GLU A 301 80.72 -18.29 -30.21
C GLU A 301 81.38 -19.56 -30.77
N LYS A 302 80.66 -20.33 -31.60
CA LYS A 302 81.20 -21.49 -32.29
C LYS A 302 82.33 -21.09 -33.27
N ALA A 303 82.10 -20.06 -34.09
CA ALA A 303 83.12 -19.57 -35.03
C ALA A 303 84.40 -19.10 -34.31
N VAL A 304 84.27 -18.38 -33.19
CA VAL A 304 85.42 -17.94 -32.38
C VAL A 304 86.17 -19.13 -31.77
N ARG A 305 85.46 -20.16 -31.28
CA ARG A 305 86.12 -21.39 -30.78
C ARG A 305 86.87 -22.13 -31.88
N ASP A 306 86.27 -22.22 -33.07
CA ASP A 306 86.91 -22.87 -34.21
C ASP A 306 88.17 -22.11 -34.65
N GLU A 307 88.15 -20.78 -34.61
CA GLU A 307 89.31 -19.92 -34.90
C GLU A 307 90.42 -20.04 -33.82
N GLN A 308 90.06 -20.08 -32.54
CA GLN A 308 91.02 -20.34 -31.45
C GLN A 308 91.66 -21.72 -31.56
N ASN A 309 90.89 -22.73 -31.95
CA ASN A 309 91.40 -24.07 -32.18
C ASN A 309 92.37 -24.11 -33.37
N ARG A 310 92.06 -23.41 -34.48
CA ARG A 310 93.00 -23.26 -35.62
C ARG A 310 94.32 -22.62 -35.20
N ASN A 311 94.28 -21.50 -34.46
CA ASN A 311 95.49 -20.83 -33.98
C ASN A 311 96.32 -21.67 -32.99
N LYS A 312 95.73 -22.65 -32.31
CA LYS A 312 96.47 -23.62 -31.48
C LYS A 312 97.21 -24.67 -32.31
N PHE A 313 96.72 -25.00 -33.51
CA PHE A 313 97.41 -25.93 -34.40
C PHE A 313 98.61 -25.30 -35.10
N ASP A 314 98.57 -23.99 -35.41
CA ASP A 314 99.69 -23.28 -36.06
C ASP A 314 100.89 -22.95 -35.13
N LYS A 315 100.77 -23.20 -33.82
CA LYS A 315 101.86 -22.96 -32.83
C LYS A 315 102.60 -24.24 -32.40
N LYS A 316 102.38 -25.35 -33.08
CA LYS A 316 103.15 -26.61 -32.93
C LYS A 316 104.00 -26.84 -34.17
#